data_AF-A0A084VFY3-F1
#
_entry.id   AF-A0A084VFY3-F1
#
_cell.length_a   1.000
_cell.length_b   1.000
_cell.length_c   1.000
_cell.angle_alpha   90.00
_cell.angle_beta   90.00
_cell.angle_gamma   90.00
#
_symmetry.space_group_name_H-M   'P 1'
#
loop_
_entity.id
_entity.type
_entity.pdbx_description
1 polymer ?
#
loop_
_entity_poly.entity_id
_entity_poly.type
_entity_poly.pdbx_seq_one_letter_code
_entity_poly.pdbx_strand_id
1 'polypeptide(L)'
;MFVYTLALFSVVIFLGLRYVFSYWDRHGLPNLKPEIPFGKPAKTRGEKRIIRGGGKRTVPEDNGYFHDRGVFCDEQKDPMSAHLFALPGQKWKQLRGKLTPTFTSGQLRHMMPTFLDVSSKLQCYLEDLVGEGKIVDMRDISARYVLDVVASVFFGFEANCIRNPDDRSVMPYAILTIPIVS
;
A
#
# COMPACT_ATOMS: atom_id res chain seq x y z
N MET A 1 17.77 -28.27 42.81
CA MET A 1 18.45 -28.43 41.50
C MET A 1 17.68 -27.75 40.37
N PHE A 2 16.42 -28.12 40.08
CA PHE A 2 15.63 -27.51 38.98
C PHE A 2 15.36 -25.99 39.10
N VAL A 3 15.22 -25.46 40.31
CA VAL A 3 14.97 -24.01 40.50
C VAL A 3 16.17 -23.15 40.07
N TYR A 4 17.39 -23.63 40.31
CA TYR A 4 18.62 -22.92 39.95
C TYR A 4 18.90 -22.93 38.45
N THR A 5 18.53 -24.00 37.74
CA THR A 5 18.68 -24.07 36.28
C THR A 5 17.68 -23.15 35.58
N LEU A 6 16.44 -23.06 36.07
CA LEU A 6 15.45 -22.09 35.58
C LEU A 6 15.85 -20.65 35.88
N ALA A 7 16.38 -20.37 37.07
CA ALA A 7 16.89 -19.05 37.44
C ALA A 7 18.04 -18.61 36.53
N LEU A 8 19.04 -19.48 36.31
CA LEU A 8 20.16 -19.22 35.41
C LEU A 8 19.67 -18.95 33.98
N PHE A 9 18.73 -19.75 33.49
CA PHE A 9 18.17 -19.59 32.15
C PHE A 9 17.45 -18.24 32.00
N SER A 10 16.68 -17.82 33.01
CA SER A 10 16.00 -16.51 33.01
C SER A 10 16.99 -15.33 32.99
N VAL A 11 18.10 -15.43 33.72
CA VAL A 11 19.17 -14.42 33.75
C VAL A 11 19.90 -14.35 32.41
N VAL A 12 20.23 -15.51 31.82
CA VAL A 12 20.89 -15.58 30.50
C VAL A 12 19.99 -14.98 29.41
N ILE A 13 18.70 -15.31 29.41
CA ILE A 13 17.72 -14.71 28.49
C ILE A 13 17.61 -13.20 28.71
N PHE A 14 17.52 -12.74 29.95
CA PHE A 14 17.41 -11.33 30.27
C PHE A 14 18.64 -10.52 29.81
N LEU A 15 19.84 -11.05 30.05
CA LEU A 15 21.09 -10.45 29.58
C LEU A 15 21.18 -10.48 28.05
N GLY A 16 20.77 -11.58 27.41
CA GLY A 16 20.71 -11.69 25.96
C GLY A 16 19.77 -10.68 25.33
N LEU A 17 18.55 -10.52 25.89
CA LEU A 17 17.59 -9.51 25.45
C LEU A 17 18.14 -8.10 25.64
N ARG A 18 18.74 -7.78 26.79
CA ARG A 18 19.38 -6.47 26.98
C ARG A 18 20.50 -6.22 25.97
N TYR A 19 21.31 -7.23 25.65
CA TYR A 19 22.40 -7.10 24.70
C TYR A 19 21.89 -6.83 23.27
N VAL A 20 20.82 -7.52 22.85
CA VAL A 20 20.18 -7.32 21.55
C VAL A 20 19.51 -5.94 21.47
N PHE A 21 18.78 -5.51 22.51
CA PHE A 21 18.16 -4.19 22.50
C PHE A 21 19.17 -3.04 22.56
N SER A 22 20.33 -3.26 23.19
CA SER A 22 21.44 -2.29 23.22
C SER A 22 22.18 -2.15 21.87
N TYR A 23 21.97 -3.06 20.91
CA TYR A 23 22.57 -2.98 19.58
C TYR A 23 22.27 -1.64 18.89
N TRP A 24 21.02 -1.21 18.97
CA TRP A 24 20.55 -0.02 18.27
C TRP A 24 21.09 1.29 18.90
N ASP A 25 21.34 1.29 20.21
CA ASP A 25 21.96 2.42 20.92
C ASP A 25 23.44 2.59 20.53
N ARG A 26 24.15 1.49 20.22
CA ARG A 26 25.54 1.53 19.77
C ARG A 26 25.71 2.11 18.36
N HIS A 27 24.69 1.98 17.53
CA HIS A 27 24.71 2.46 16.14
C HIS A 27 24.11 3.87 15.97
N GLY A 28 23.77 4.56 17.07
CA GLY A 28 23.37 5.97 17.04
C GLY A 28 22.01 6.25 16.37
N LEU A 29 21.16 5.23 16.23
CA LEU A 29 19.81 5.39 15.70
C LEU A 29 18.86 5.83 16.83
N PRO A 30 17.96 6.81 16.60
CA PRO A 30 16.98 7.20 17.61
C PRO A 30 15.96 6.07 17.81
N ASN A 31 16.05 5.35 18.94
CA ASN A 31 15.18 4.21 19.24
C ASN A 31 14.14 4.55 20.31
N LEU A 32 12.93 4.05 20.10
CA LEU A 32 11.89 4.01 21.11
C LEU A 32 12.21 2.86 22.07
N LYS A 33 12.45 3.14 23.35
CA LYS A 33 12.69 2.09 24.35
C LYS A 33 11.46 1.18 24.43
N PRO A 34 11.61 -0.15 24.24
CA PRO A 34 10.48 -1.06 24.32
C PRO A 34 10.07 -1.28 25.79
N GLU A 35 8.78 -1.13 26.10
CA GLU A 35 8.17 -1.61 27.34
C GLU A 35 7.63 -3.03 27.15
N ILE A 36 8.01 -3.95 28.04
CA ILE A 36 7.60 -5.37 28.08
C ILE A 36 6.24 -5.46 28.81
N PRO A 37 5.26 -6.31 28.44
CA PRO A 37 5.34 -7.52 27.58
C PRO A 37 4.88 -7.37 26.13
N PHE A 38 4.28 -6.26 25.74
CA PHE A 38 3.94 -5.96 24.35
C PHE A 38 4.47 -4.58 24.02
N GLY A 39 5.64 -4.52 23.38
CA GLY A 39 6.23 -3.26 22.90
C GLY A 39 5.15 -2.41 22.23
N LYS A 40 5.17 -1.09 22.50
CA LYS A 40 4.08 -0.14 22.19
C LYS A 40 3.17 -0.63 21.05
N PRO A 41 1.89 -0.98 21.28
CA PRO A 41 0.96 -1.09 20.16
C PRO A 41 0.99 0.26 19.46
N ALA A 42 1.30 0.28 18.17
CA ALA A 42 1.61 1.48 17.39
C ALA A 42 0.57 2.60 17.65
N LYS A 43 0.82 3.46 18.66
CA LYS A 43 -0.06 4.56 19.00
C LYS A 43 0.27 5.73 18.09
N THR A 44 -0.57 5.84 17.06
CA THR A 44 -1.15 7.08 16.57
C THR A 44 -0.17 8.11 15.99
N ARG A 45 -0.10 8.11 14.65
CA ARG A 45 0.11 9.22 13.66
C ARG A 45 1.14 10.34 13.92
N GLY A 46 1.34 10.82 15.16
CA GLY A 46 2.29 11.86 15.54
C GLY A 46 3.74 11.38 15.70
N GLU A 47 3.97 10.15 16.18
CA GLU A 47 5.32 9.64 16.46
C GLU A 47 6.12 9.30 15.18
N LYS A 48 5.43 9.08 14.04
CA LYS A 48 6.04 8.92 12.70
C LYS A 48 6.85 10.15 12.25
N ARG A 49 6.63 11.33 12.86
CA ARG A 49 7.31 12.57 12.50
C ARG A 49 8.74 12.65 13.07
N ILE A 50 9.02 12.00 14.19
CA ILE A 50 10.35 11.97 14.82
C ILE A 50 11.31 11.11 13.98
N ILE A 51 10.82 10.01 13.40
CA ILE A 51 11.60 9.10 12.56
C ILE A 51 11.91 9.72 11.17
N ARG A 52 11.10 10.68 10.70
CA ARG A 52 11.38 11.42 9.45
C ARG A 52 12.50 12.47 9.58
N GLY A 53 12.89 12.85 10.80
CA GLY A 53 13.89 13.90 11.03
C GLY A 53 15.35 13.42 11.06
N GLY A 54 15.61 12.12 11.17
CA GLY A 54 16.92 11.58 11.55
C GLY A 54 17.51 10.51 10.63
N GLY A 55 17.15 10.47 9.34
CA GLY A 55 17.65 9.41 8.45
C GLY A 55 17.46 9.68 6.97
N LYS A 56 18.20 10.64 6.40
CA LYS A 56 18.44 10.69 4.94
C LYS A 56 19.46 9.62 4.51
N ARG A 57 19.29 8.36 4.94
CA ARG A 57 20.14 7.22 4.56
C ARG A 57 19.33 6.01 4.12
N THR A 58 18.19 6.24 3.48
CA THR A 58 17.55 5.24 2.62
C THR A 58 17.45 5.85 1.23
N VAL A 59 18.62 5.98 0.58
CA VAL A 59 18.84 6.60 -0.73
C VAL A 59 19.65 5.56 -1.55
N PRO A 60 19.42 5.41 -2.87
CA PRO A 60 19.38 4.16 -3.64
C PRO A 60 20.67 3.32 -3.80
N GLU A 61 21.72 3.57 -3.02
CA GLU A 61 23.04 2.93 -3.22
C GLU A 61 23.10 1.49 -2.68
N ASP A 62 22.25 1.13 -1.71
CA ASP A 62 22.17 -0.23 -1.15
C ASP A 62 21.15 -1.14 -1.87
N ASN A 63 20.96 -0.91 -3.18
CA ASN A 63 20.02 -1.69 -3.99
C ASN A 63 20.42 -3.17 -4.16
N GLY A 64 21.60 -3.58 -3.65
CA GLY A 64 22.03 -4.98 -3.62
C GLY A 64 21.53 -5.79 -2.40
N TYR A 65 21.07 -5.12 -1.34
CA TYR A 65 20.66 -5.80 -0.09
C TYR A 65 19.17 -5.67 0.20
N PHE A 66 18.50 -4.63 -0.28
CA PHE A 66 17.08 -4.37 -0.01
C PHE A 66 16.21 -4.58 -1.25
N HIS A 67 16.00 -5.83 -1.63
CA HIS A 67 15.11 -6.20 -2.73
C HIS A 67 13.65 -6.40 -2.30
N ASP A 68 13.43 -6.77 -1.03
CA ASP A 68 12.14 -7.23 -0.55
C ASP A 68 11.45 -6.19 0.32
N ARG A 69 10.13 -6.07 0.14
CA ARG A 69 9.30 -5.08 0.86
C ARG A 69 8.82 -5.57 2.24
N GLY A 70 9.29 -6.74 2.69
CA GLY A 70 8.92 -7.32 3.98
C GLY A 70 7.46 -7.77 4.11
N VAL A 71 6.75 -7.90 2.98
CA VAL A 71 5.36 -8.38 2.95
C VAL A 71 5.37 -9.90 2.79
N PHE A 72 4.52 -10.59 3.55
CA PHE A 72 4.37 -12.05 3.46
C PHE A 72 3.85 -12.45 2.07
N CYS A 73 4.48 -13.45 1.46
CA CYS A 73 4.08 -14.01 0.16
C CYS A 73 4.30 -15.54 0.21
N ASP A 74 3.22 -16.31 0.05
CA ASP A 74 3.25 -17.78 -0.03
C ASP A 74 2.53 -18.20 -1.32
N GLU A 75 3.30 -18.39 -2.39
CA GLU A 75 2.79 -18.73 -3.71
C GLU A 75 2.13 -20.12 -3.78
N GLN A 76 2.48 -21.05 -2.88
CA GLN A 76 1.96 -22.42 -2.91
C GLN A 76 0.63 -22.56 -2.17
N LYS A 77 0.47 -21.88 -1.03
CA LYS A 77 -0.76 -21.97 -0.22
C LYS A 77 -1.75 -20.86 -0.51
N ASP A 78 -1.28 -19.70 -0.97
CA ASP A 78 -2.12 -18.55 -1.30
C ASP A 78 -1.65 -17.87 -2.60
N PRO A 79 -2.15 -18.31 -3.76
CA PRO A 79 -1.78 -17.71 -5.05
C PRO A 79 -2.19 -16.23 -5.17
N MET A 80 -3.12 -15.73 -4.35
CA MET A 80 -3.49 -14.30 -4.33
C MET A 80 -2.48 -13.45 -3.56
N SER A 81 -1.73 -14.06 -2.63
CA SER A 81 -0.62 -13.37 -1.95
C SER A 81 0.51 -13.00 -2.90
N ALA A 82 0.66 -13.72 -4.02
CA ALA A 82 1.71 -13.53 -5.03
C ALA A 82 1.43 -12.39 -6.02
N HIS A 83 1.08 -11.20 -5.53
CA HIS A 83 0.88 -10.01 -6.35
C HIS A 83 2.17 -9.18 -6.49
N LEU A 84 2.21 -8.27 -7.49
CA LEU A 84 3.39 -7.44 -7.80
C LEU A 84 3.94 -6.66 -6.59
N PHE A 85 3.12 -6.35 -5.59
CA PHE A 85 3.59 -5.61 -4.42
C PHE A 85 4.25 -6.47 -3.34
N ALA A 86 3.92 -7.76 -3.27
CA ALA A 86 4.41 -8.69 -2.25
C ALA A 86 5.49 -9.67 -2.77
N LEU A 87 5.61 -9.86 -4.09
CA LEU A 87 6.63 -10.76 -4.65
C LEU A 87 8.06 -10.31 -4.29
N PRO A 88 8.93 -11.24 -3.84
CA PRO A 88 10.32 -10.93 -3.53
C PRO A 88 11.25 -11.02 -4.75
N GLY A 89 12.35 -10.26 -4.70
CA GLY A 89 13.54 -10.39 -5.53
C GLY A 89 13.32 -10.43 -7.05
N GLN A 90 13.86 -11.47 -7.70
CA GLN A 90 13.90 -11.58 -9.17
C GLN A 90 12.52 -11.80 -9.80
N LYS A 91 11.60 -12.50 -9.13
CA LYS A 91 10.24 -12.71 -9.63
C LYS A 91 9.49 -11.39 -9.77
N TRP A 92 9.62 -10.52 -8.76
CA TRP A 92 9.14 -9.15 -8.84
C TRP A 92 9.75 -8.38 -10.01
N LYS A 93 11.07 -8.47 -10.19
CA LYS A 93 11.77 -7.77 -11.29
C LYS A 93 11.27 -8.22 -12.67
N GLN A 94 11.05 -9.52 -12.85
CA GLN A 94 10.51 -10.07 -14.10
C GLN A 94 9.07 -9.63 -14.34
N LEU A 95 8.19 -9.73 -13.33
CA LEU A 95 6.80 -9.31 -13.45
C LEU A 95 6.68 -7.80 -13.71
N ARG A 96 7.49 -7.00 -13.01
CA ARG A 96 7.59 -5.56 -13.23
C ARG A 96 8.09 -5.25 -14.64
N GLY A 97 9.10 -5.98 -15.13
CA GLY A 97 9.60 -5.81 -16.50
C GLY A 97 8.51 -6.01 -17.57
N LYS A 98 7.58 -6.97 -17.33
CA LYS A 98 6.44 -7.21 -18.23
C LYS A 98 5.36 -6.13 -18.15
N LEU A 99 5.13 -5.53 -16.98
CA LEU A 99 4.08 -4.51 -16.77
C LEU A 99 4.54 -3.06 -17.05
N THR A 100 5.85 -2.80 -16.92
CA THR A 100 6.42 -1.47 -17.19
C THR A 100 6.10 -0.88 -18.57
N PRO A 101 6.10 -1.63 -19.69
CA PRO A 101 5.81 -1.05 -21.01
C PRO A 101 4.41 -0.43 -21.12
N THR A 102 3.43 -0.93 -20.35
CA THR A 102 2.03 -0.44 -20.35
C THR A 102 1.90 0.96 -19.76
N PHE A 103 2.81 1.36 -18.86
CA PHE A 103 2.77 2.65 -18.16
C PHE A 103 3.81 3.64 -18.70
N THR A 104 4.27 3.46 -19.95
CA THR A 104 5.17 4.42 -20.60
C THR A 104 4.42 5.69 -20.99
N SER A 105 5.13 6.81 -21.11
CA SER A 105 4.54 8.09 -21.52
C SER A 105 3.81 8.01 -22.87
N GLY A 106 4.31 7.20 -23.80
CA GLY A 106 3.66 6.94 -25.08
C GLY A 106 2.32 6.21 -24.94
N GLN A 107 2.26 5.17 -24.11
CA GLN A 107 1.02 4.43 -23.84
C GLN A 107 0.01 5.30 -23.07
N LEU A 108 0.46 6.06 -22.07
CA LEU A 108 -0.40 7.01 -21.36
C LEU A 108 -1.00 8.07 -22.30
N ARG A 109 -0.22 8.55 -23.28
CA ARG A 109 -0.73 9.46 -24.30
C ARG A 109 -1.75 8.78 -25.23
N HIS A 110 -1.58 7.49 -25.51
CA HIS A 110 -2.54 6.72 -26.29
C HIS A 110 -3.86 6.50 -25.54
N MET A 111 -3.83 6.42 -24.21
CA MET A 111 -5.02 6.31 -23.35
C MET A 111 -5.76 7.66 -23.17
N MET A 112 -5.11 8.79 -23.45
CA MET A 112 -5.66 10.15 -23.27
C MET A 112 -7.06 10.38 -23.87
N PRO A 113 -7.38 9.90 -25.10
CA PRO A 113 -8.71 10.06 -25.67
C PRO A 113 -9.81 9.42 -24.81
N THR A 114 -9.52 8.26 -24.22
CA THR A 114 -10.44 7.56 -23.31
C THR A 114 -10.70 8.37 -22.04
N PHE A 115 -9.66 9.01 -21.48
CA PHE A 115 -9.84 9.91 -20.35
C PHE A 115 -10.75 11.10 -20.70
N LEU A 116 -10.56 11.70 -21.87
CA LEU A 116 -11.38 12.84 -22.32
C LEU A 116 -12.84 12.46 -22.56
N ASP A 117 -13.07 11.28 -23.12
CA ASP A 117 -14.43 10.77 -23.35
C ASP A 117 -15.18 10.53 -22.03
N VAL A 118 -14.56 9.83 -21.08
CA VAL A 118 -15.16 9.61 -19.74
C VAL A 118 -15.32 10.93 -18.98
N SER A 119 -14.40 11.88 -19.15
CA SER A 119 -14.51 13.21 -18.55
C SER A 119 -15.68 14.02 -19.11
N SER A 120 -15.97 13.88 -20.41
CA SER A 120 -17.11 14.52 -21.05
C SER A 120 -18.43 13.95 -20.51
N LYS A 121 -18.51 12.62 -20.34
CA LYS A 121 -19.67 11.97 -19.69
C LYS A 121 -19.88 12.44 -18.25
N LEU A 122 -18.79 12.60 -17.50
CA LEU A 122 -18.83 13.15 -16.14
C LEU A 122 -19.37 14.58 -16.13
N GLN A 123 -18.92 15.43 -17.05
CA GLN A 123 -19.40 16.81 -17.16
C GLN A 123 -20.92 16.86 -17.41
N CYS A 124 -21.42 16.11 -18.40
CA CYS A 124 -22.86 16.04 -18.65
C CYS A 124 -23.64 15.58 -17.42
N TYR A 125 -23.15 14.56 -16.71
CA TYR A 125 -23.79 14.08 -15.49
C TYR A 125 -23.82 15.13 -14.36
N LEU A 126 -22.74 15.90 -14.21
CA LEU A 126 -22.68 16.98 -13.22
C LEU A 126 -23.61 18.15 -13.60
N GLU A 127 -23.73 18.49 -14.88
CA GLU A 127 -24.67 19.49 -15.37
C GLU A 127 -26.13 19.09 -15.08
N ASP A 128 -26.49 17.82 -15.32
CA ASP A 128 -27.80 17.26 -14.99
C ASP A 128 -28.10 17.40 -13.47
N LEU A 129 -27.12 17.05 -12.62
CA LEU A 129 -27.25 17.13 -11.16
C LEU A 129 -27.37 18.56 -10.62
N VAL A 130 -26.67 19.51 -11.25
CA VAL A 130 -26.79 20.94 -10.91
C VAL A 130 -28.18 21.46 -11.26
N GLY A 131 -28.75 21.02 -12.40
CA GLY A 131 -30.13 21.32 -12.78
C GLY A 131 -31.16 20.83 -11.76
N GLU A 132 -30.89 19.71 -11.10
CA GLU A 132 -31.74 19.14 -10.05
C GLU A 132 -31.52 19.77 -8.65
N GLY A 133 -30.46 20.55 -8.46
CA GLY A 133 -30.10 21.14 -7.16
C GLY A 133 -29.71 20.12 -6.09
N LYS A 134 -29.23 18.94 -6.51
CA LYS A 134 -28.97 17.80 -5.62
C LYS A 134 -27.59 17.91 -4.95
N ILE A 135 -27.51 17.56 -3.66
CA ILE A 135 -26.24 17.42 -2.95
C ILE A 135 -25.61 16.08 -3.31
N VAL A 136 -24.33 16.08 -3.72
CA VAL A 136 -23.65 14.88 -4.21
C VAL A 136 -22.35 14.63 -3.45
N ASP A 137 -22.04 13.36 -3.15
CA ASP A 137 -20.76 12.97 -2.56
C ASP A 137 -19.69 12.93 -3.66
N MET A 138 -18.76 13.88 -3.60
CA MET A 138 -17.63 13.95 -4.55
C MET A 138 -16.71 12.73 -4.48
N ARG A 139 -16.61 12.04 -3.33
CA ARG A 139 -15.80 10.82 -3.22
C ARG A 139 -16.41 9.71 -4.06
N ASP A 140 -17.72 9.56 -4.01
CA ASP A 140 -18.46 8.56 -4.77
C ASP A 140 -18.37 8.84 -6.29
N ILE A 141 -18.60 10.09 -6.71
CA ILE A 141 -18.43 10.50 -8.11
C ILE A 141 -17.01 10.22 -8.61
N SER A 142 -15.98 10.61 -7.83
CA SER A 142 -14.58 10.42 -8.21
C SER A 142 -14.21 8.94 -8.32
N ALA A 143 -14.73 8.08 -7.43
CA ALA A 143 -14.47 6.65 -7.47
C ALA A 143 -15.11 6.02 -8.72
N ARG A 144 -16.33 6.43 -9.08
CA ARG A 144 -17.01 5.97 -10.31
C ARG A 144 -16.30 6.42 -11.58
N TYR A 145 -15.81 7.66 -11.62
CA TYR A 145 -15.00 8.15 -12.73
C TYR A 145 -13.74 7.31 -12.92
N VAL A 146 -12.97 7.08 -11.85
CA VAL A 146 -11.75 6.26 -11.92
C VAL A 146 -12.06 4.84 -12.36
N LEU A 147 -13.16 4.26 -11.88
CA LEU A 147 -13.56 2.91 -12.25
C LEU A 147 -13.93 2.81 -13.72
N ASP A 148 -14.66 3.77 -14.28
CA ASP A 148 -15.06 3.79 -15.69
C ASP A 148 -13.85 4.00 -16.61
N VAL A 149 -12.91 4.86 -16.21
CA VAL A 149 -11.60 5.01 -16.89
C VAL A 149 -10.83 3.70 -16.88
N VAL A 150 -10.72 3.02 -15.74
CA VAL A 150 -9.99 1.75 -15.65
C VAL A 150 -10.68 0.65 -16.46
N ALA A 151 -12.00 0.57 -16.41
CA ALA A 151 -12.80 -0.37 -17.20
C ALA A 151 -12.54 -0.19 -18.70
N SER A 152 -12.62 1.05 -19.17
CA SER A 152 -12.43 1.38 -20.59
C SER A 152 -10.98 1.17 -21.05
N VAL A 153 -10.00 1.63 -20.28
CA VAL A 153 -8.58 1.57 -20.66
C VAL A 153 -8.02 0.15 -20.57
N PHE A 154 -8.31 -0.61 -19.50
CA PHE A 154 -7.69 -1.91 -19.27
C PHE A 154 -8.50 -3.07 -19.84
N PHE A 155 -9.82 -2.98 -19.80
CA PHE A 155 -10.70 -4.08 -20.21
C PHE A 155 -11.43 -3.82 -21.53
N GLY A 156 -11.38 -2.59 -22.04
CA GLY A 156 -11.94 -2.24 -23.35
C GLY A 156 -13.46 -2.28 -23.40
N PHE A 157 -14.15 -2.24 -22.26
CA PHE A 157 -15.61 -2.15 -22.20
C PHE A 157 -16.06 -0.91 -21.43
N GLU A 158 -17.25 -0.44 -21.77
CA GLU A 158 -17.83 0.77 -21.21
C GLU A 158 -18.80 0.41 -20.09
N ALA A 159 -18.37 0.59 -18.84
CA ALA A 159 -19.15 0.21 -17.67
C ALA A 159 -20.25 1.23 -17.34
N ASN A 160 -20.08 2.49 -17.74
CA ASN A 160 -21.02 3.59 -17.52
C ASN A 160 -21.39 3.77 -16.02
N CYS A 161 -20.41 3.54 -15.13
CA CYS A 161 -20.56 3.60 -13.67
C CYS A 161 -21.06 4.95 -13.15
N ILE A 162 -20.86 6.03 -13.92
CA ILE A 162 -21.22 7.40 -13.55
C ILE A 162 -22.76 7.55 -13.47
N ARG A 163 -23.48 6.98 -14.45
CA ARG A 163 -24.94 7.12 -14.57
C ARG A 163 -25.72 6.06 -13.81
N ASN A 164 -25.13 4.89 -13.57
CA ASN A 164 -25.82 3.78 -12.92
C ASN A 164 -25.27 3.51 -11.51
N PRO A 165 -25.77 4.20 -10.46
CA PRO A 165 -25.34 3.99 -9.08
C PRO A 165 -25.69 2.61 -8.50
N ASP A 166 -26.70 1.94 -9.06
CA ASP A 166 -27.30 0.72 -8.48
C ASP A 166 -26.73 -0.58 -9.06
N ASP A 167 -25.78 -0.49 -9.98
CA ASP A 167 -25.12 -1.69 -10.48
C ASP A 167 -24.24 -2.27 -9.37
N ARG A 168 -24.75 -3.30 -8.69
CA ARG A 168 -24.08 -3.99 -7.56
C ARG A 168 -22.69 -4.51 -7.92
N SER A 169 -22.35 -4.60 -9.19
CA SER A 169 -21.05 -5.04 -9.70
C SER A 169 -19.92 -4.01 -9.50
N VAL A 170 -20.25 -2.74 -9.24
CA VAL A 170 -19.30 -1.61 -9.21
C VAL A 170 -19.23 -0.91 -7.86
N MET A 171 -19.27 -1.65 -6.75
CA MET A 171 -18.98 -1.10 -5.42
C MET A 171 -17.45 -0.95 -5.21
N PRO A 172 -16.86 0.25 -5.34
CA PRO A 172 -15.43 0.49 -5.10
C PRO A 172 -15.01 0.27 -3.65
N TYR A 173 -15.95 0.13 -2.70
CA TYR A 173 -15.63 -0.05 -1.28
C TYR A 173 -14.73 -1.27 -1.01
N ALA A 174 -14.70 -2.28 -1.89
CA ALA A 174 -13.83 -3.44 -1.76
C ALA A 174 -12.46 -3.31 -2.47
N ILE A 175 -12.35 -2.51 -3.54
CA ILE A 175 -11.10 -2.38 -4.32
C ILE A 175 -10.24 -1.21 -3.80
N LEU A 176 -10.86 -0.15 -3.27
CA LEU A 176 -10.16 1.01 -2.70
C LEU A 176 -9.82 0.90 -1.20
N THR A 177 -10.19 -0.21 -0.54
CA THR A 177 -9.76 -0.54 0.83
C THR A 177 -8.51 -1.41 0.90
N ILE A 178 -7.81 -1.66 -0.22
CA ILE A 178 -6.43 -2.17 -0.14
C ILE A 178 -5.62 -1.10 0.61
N PRO A 179 -5.04 -1.42 1.78
CA PRO A 179 -4.44 -0.43 2.66
C PRO A 179 -3.08 -0.04 2.09
N ILE A 180 -3.06 0.87 1.11
CA ILE A 180 -1.84 1.54 0.64
C ILE A 180 -1.51 2.74 1.55
N VAL A 181 -2.38 3.08 2.51
CA VAL A 181 -2.10 4.09 3.55
C VAL A 181 -2.51 3.57 4.93
N SER A 182 -1.61 2.85 5.60
CA SER A 182 -1.51 2.81 7.06
C SER A 182 -0.06 2.72 7.52
#